data_AF-A0A9D8IFY4-F1
#
_entry.id   AF-A0A9D8IFY4-F1
#
_cell.length_a   1.000
_cell.length_b   1.000
_cell.length_c   1.000
_cell.angle_alpha   90.00
_cell.angle_beta   90.00
_cell.angle_gamma   90.00
#
_symmetry.space_group_name_H-M   'P 1'
#
loop_
_entity.id
_entity.type
_entity.pdbx_description
1 polymer ?
#
loop_
_entity_poly.entity_id
_entity_poly.type
_entity_poly.pdbx_seq_one_letter_code
_entity_poly.pdbx_strand_id
1 'polypeptide(L)'
;MNRIEKVIIYGFWGNHEVELNFDQDVNCLIGVNGSGKTTVINIIAAALSADFPTLDRLPFKKLQIHLATMGSKVRPFIEVEKTSRKNSPYYHITYRIKQRASDKYQLFSLDELQEERFLRGDIPVRHRHHFLTQINRGLLDNLHDLVNVSWLSIHRSTAPKYIVEERSFESSVDYKLNELNDGLSKYKI
;
A
#
# COMPACT_ATOMS: atom_id res chain seq x y z
N MET A 1 0.88 17.06 -5.74
CA MET A 1 0.49 16.06 -4.73
C MET A 1 -0.92 15.59 -5.02
N ASN A 2 -1.16 14.28 -4.98
CA ASN A 2 -2.49 13.71 -5.24
C ASN A 2 -3.19 13.37 -3.91
N ARG A 3 -4.52 13.41 -3.91
CA ARG A 3 -5.38 12.97 -2.81
C ARG A 3 -6.25 11.80 -3.27
N ILE A 4 -6.64 10.94 -2.34
CA ILE A 4 -7.62 9.88 -2.61
C ILE A 4 -9.00 10.53 -2.71
N GLU A 5 -9.69 10.31 -3.82
CA GLU A 5 -11.06 10.81 -4.06
C GLU A 5 -12.08 9.69 -3.79
N LYS A 6 -11.77 8.48 -4.26
CA LYS A 6 -12.65 7.32 -4.13
C LYS A 6 -11.86 6.02 -4.04
N VAL A 7 -12.33 5.09 -3.21
CA VAL A 7 -11.83 3.72 -3.15
C VAL A 7 -13.00 2.74 -3.33
N ILE A 8 -12.79 1.72 -4.14
CA ILE A 8 -13.73 0.60 -4.28
C ILE A 8 -12.99 -0.72 -4.02
N ILE A 9 -13.49 -1.52 -3.09
CA ILE A 9 -12.96 -2.85 -2.75
C ILE A 9 -13.99 -3.89 -3.12
N TYR A 10 -13.66 -4.75 -4.07
CA TYR A 10 -14.49 -5.87 -4.51
C TYR A 10 -14.06 -7.17 -3.86
N GLY A 11 -15.05 -8.02 -3.55
CA GLY A 11 -14.82 -9.32 -2.91
C GLY A 11 -14.29 -9.18 -1.49
N PHE A 12 -14.61 -8.07 -0.82
CA PHE A 12 -14.30 -7.87 0.58
C PHE A 12 -14.99 -8.96 1.40
N TRP A 13 -14.22 -9.74 2.16
CA TRP A 13 -14.74 -10.87 2.92
C TRP A 13 -15.55 -11.86 2.05
N GLY A 14 -15.06 -12.09 0.83
CA GLY A 14 -15.63 -13.03 -0.15
C GLY A 14 -16.49 -12.33 -1.19
N ASN A 15 -17.59 -11.72 -0.75
CA ASN A 15 -18.68 -11.29 -1.65
C ASN A 15 -19.15 -9.84 -1.44
N HIS A 16 -18.59 -9.11 -0.47
CA HIS A 16 -19.00 -7.73 -0.24
C HIS A 16 -18.25 -6.76 -1.15
N GLU A 17 -18.90 -5.63 -1.42
CA GLU A 17 -18.30 -4.48 -2.06
C GLU A 17 -18.28 -3.34 -1.04
N VAL A 18 -17.13 -2.67 -0.94
CA VAL A 18 -16.95 -1.49 -0.09
C VAL A 18 -16.61 -0.32 -0.98
N GLU A 19 -17.50 0.65 -1.05
CA GLU A 19 -17.26 1.93 -1.72
C GLU A 19 -17.07 3.03 -0.67
N LEU A 20 -15.96 3.77 -0.76
CA LEU A 20 -15.64 4.91 0.08
C LEU A 20 -15.37 6.14 -0.80
N ASN A 21 -16.14 7.20 -0.57
CA ASN A 21 -15.87 8.53 -1.13
C ASN A 21 -15.18 9.37 -0.05
N PHE A 22 -14.03 9.93 -0.36
CA PHE A 22 -13.19 10.63 0.61
C PHE A 22 -13.45 12.13 0.58
N ASP A 23 -13.61 12.71 1.76
CA ASP A 23 -13.55 14.15 1.97
C ASP A 23 -12.12 14.66 1.80
N GLN A 24 -11.97 15.94 1.43
CA GLN A 24 -10.68 16.55 1.14
C GLN A 24 -9.82 16.78 2.39
N ASP A 25 -10.44 16.87 3.56
CA ASP A 25 -9.78 17.26 4.79
C ASP A 25 -9.62 16.07 5.73
N VAL A 26 -10.72 15.55 6.28
CA VAL A 26 -10.69 14.49 7.30
C VAL A 26 -11.73 13.42 7.02
N ASN A 27 -11.31 12.16 7.11
CA ASN A 27 -12.15 10.99 6.89
C ASN A 27 -12.17 10.11 8.14
N CYS A 28 -13.35 9.82 8.67
CA CYS A 28 -13.53 8.97 9.85
C CYS A 28 -14.32 7.70 9.48
N LEU A 29 -13.71 6.53 9.66
CA LEU A 29 -14.40 5.25 9.53
C LEU A 29 -14.99 4.84 10.89
N ILE A 30 -16.33 4.86 11.00
CA ILE A 30 -17.06 4.56 12.24
C ILE A 30 -17.87 3.27 12.05
N GLY A 31 -17.92 2.44 13.08
CA GLY A 31 -18.68 1.18 13.07
C GLY A 31 -18.35 0.30 14.26
N VAL A 32 -19.11 -0.76 14.47
CA VAL A 32 -18.92 -1.70 15.59
C VAL A 32 -17.57 -2.45 15.51
N ASN A 33 -17.08 -2.96 16.63
CA ASN A 33 -15.89 -3.79 16.63
C ASN A 33 -16.07 -5.01 15.72
N GLY A 34 -15.03 -5.38 14.97
CA GLY A 34 -15.10 -6.47 14.00
C GLY A 34 -15.76 -6.11 12.66
N SER A 35 -16.27 -4.87 12.47
CA SER A 35 -16.92 -4.45 11.22
C SER A 35 -15.99 -4.29 10.00
N GLY A 36 -14.72 -4.71 10.09
CA GLY A 36 -13.78 -4.64 8.97
C GLY A 36 -13.08 -3.30 8.74
N LYS A 37 -13.28 -2.27 9.58
CA LYS A 37 -12.64 -0.94 9.43
C LYS A 37 -11.13 -1.01 9.22
N THR A 38 -10.42 -1.69 10.13
CA THR A 38 -8.96 -1.86 10.06
C THR A 38 -8.55 -2.65 8.83
N THR A 39 -9.35 -3.64 8.42
CA THR A 39 -9.10 -4.41 7.19
C THR A 39 -9.16 -3.53 5.95
N VAL A 40 -10.15 -2.65 5.85
CA VAL A 40 -10.28 -1.68 4.74
C VAL A 40 -9.07 -0.75 4.70
N ILE A 41 -8.69 -0.17 5.84
CA ILE A 41 -7.50 0.70 5.94
C ILE A 41 -6.23 -0.07 5.54
N ASN A 42 -6.06 -1.30 6.02
CA ASN A 42 -4.88 -2.11 5.71
C ASN A 42 -4.81 -2.50 4.23
N ILE A 43 -5.94 -2.78 3.57
CA ILE A 43 -5.98 -3.05 2.13
C ILE A 43 -5.49 -1.82 1.37
N ILE A 44 -6.00 -0.63 1.70
CA ILE A 44 -5.60 0.63 1.05
C ILE A 44 -4.11 0.90 1.28
N ALA A 45 -3.64 0.81 2.53
CA ALA A 45 -2.25 1.08 2.87
C ALA A 45 -1.29 0.08 2.19
N ALA A 46 -1.57 -1.22 2.27
CA ALA A 46 -0.75 -2.24 1.65
C ALA A 46 -0.69 -2.08 0.12
N ALA A 47 -1.78 -1.65 -0.51
CA ALA A 47 -1.82 -1.42 -1.94
C ALA A 47 -0.94 -0.23 -2.35
N LEU A 48 -1.04 0.89 -1.63
CA LEU A 48 -0.27 2.10 -1.93
C LEU A 48 1.23 1.95 -1.61
N SER A 49 1.58 1.04 -0.69
CA SER A 49 2.99 0.73 -0.36
C SER A 49 3.55 -0.50 -1.08
N ALA A 50 2.79 -1.13 -1.99
CA ALA A 50 3.13 -2.39 -2.64
C ALA A 50 3.58 -3.50 -1.66
N ASP A 51 2.92 -3.62 -0.52
CA ASP A 51 3.16 -4.69 0.46
C ASP A 51 2.44 -5.97 0.03
N PHE A 52 3.05 -6.70 -0.90
CA PHE A 52 2.51 -7.94 -1.46
C PHE A 52 2.21 -9.02 -0.41
N PRO A 53 3.08 -9.31 0.58
CA PRO A 53 2.77 -10.27 1.64
C PRO A 53 1.49 -9.93 2.43
N THR A 54 1.28 -8.65 2.74
CA THR A 54 0.06 -8.20 3.42
C THR A 54 -1.13 -8.26 2.48
N LEU A 55 -0.97 -7.82 1.22
CA LEU A 55 -2.03 -7.91 0.23
C LEU A 55 -2.50 -9.34 0.08
N ASP A 56 -1.63 -10.32 -0.20
CA ASP A 56 -1.96 -11.75 -0.40
C ASP A 56 -2.90 -12.30 0.68
N ARG A 57 -2.65 -11.97 1.95
CA ARG A 57 -3.44 -12.43 3.12
C ARG A 57 -4.78 -11.74 3.30
N LEU A 58 -4.94 -10.50 2.84
CA LEU A 58 -6.15 -9.71 3.10
C LEU A 58 -7.35 -10.17 2.25
N PRO A 59 -8.57 -10.16 2.80
CA PRO A 59 -9.74 -10.74 2.13
C PRO A 59 -10.36 -9.76 1.13
N PHE A 60 -9.76 -9.62 -0.05
CA PHE A 60 -10.29 -8.86 -1.19
C PHE A 60 -9.93 -9.56 -2.52
N LYS A 61 -10.63 -9.22 -3.60
CA LYS A 61 -10.33 -9.69 -4.96
C LYS A 61 -9.76 -8.59 -5.84
N LYS A 62 -10.31 -7.38 -5.74
CA LYS A 62 -9.90 -6.24 -6.55
C LYS A 62 -10.05 -4.95 -5.75
N LEU A 63 -9.11 -4.04 -5.92
CA LEU A 63 -9.09 -2.72 -5.32
C LEU A 63 -8.92 -1.68 -6.42
N GLN A 64 -9.72 -0.62 -6.37
CA GLN A 64 -9.61 0.54 -7.23
C GLN A 64 -9.44 1.78 -6.37
N ILE A 65 -8.41 2.58 -6.66
CA ILE A 65 -8.12 3.85 -5.98
C ILE A 65 -8.12 4.95 -7.04
N HIS A 66 -9.07 5.86 -6.92
CA HIS A 66 -9.18 7.05 -7.73
C HIS A 66 -8.49 8.20 -7.01
N LEU A 67 -7.57 8.86 -7.71
CA LEU A 67 -6.81 9.97 -7.18
C LEU A 67 -7.18 11.28 -7.89
N ALA A 68 -7.04 12.39 -7.16
CA ALA A 68 -7.20 13.73 -7.69
C ALA A 68 -5.93 14.55 -7.43
N THR A 69 -5.34 15.12 -8.48
CA THR A 69 -4.18 15.99 -8.35
C THR A 69 -4.62 17.39 -7.91
N MET A 70 -4.04 17.90 -6.81
CA MET A 70 -4.36 19.25 -6.32
C MET A 70 -4.03 20.31 -7.36
N GLY A 71 -4.97 21.23 -7.59
CA GLY A 71 -4.81 22.35 -8.54
C GLY A 71 -4.84 21.97 -10.02
N SER A 72 -5.15 20.71 -10.37
CA SER A 72 -5.30 20.30 -11.77
C SER A 72 -6.47 19.34 -11.98
N LYS A 73 -6.90 19.18 -13.23
CA LYS A 73 -7.93 18.20 -13.62
C LYS A 73 -7.36 16.79 -13.83
N VAL A 74 -6.10 16.56 -13.46
CA VAL A 74 -5.46 15.25 -13.59
C VAL A 74 -6.09 14.29 -12.57
N ARG A 75 -6.40 13.09 -13.04
CA ARG A 75 -7.06 12.02 -12.30
C ARG A 75 -6.27 10.72 -12.47
N PRO A 76 -5.22 10.50 -11.66
CA PRO A 76 -4.51 9.23 -11.65
C PRO A 76 -5.39 8.11 -11.10
N PHE A 77 -5.04 6.87 -11.43
CA PHE A 77 -5.81 5.70 -11.05
C PHE A 77 -4.89 4.52 -10.78
N ILE A 78 -5.16 3.81 -9.68
CA ILE A 78 -4.44 2.61 -9.27
C ILE A 78 -5.46 1.50 -9.13
N GLU A 79 -5.19 0.37 -9.79
CA GLU A 79 -5.98 -0.84 -9.65
C GLU A 79 -5.07 -2.00 -9.25
N VAL A 80 -5.51 -2.76 -8.26
CA VAL A 80 -4.83 -3.96 -7.77
C VAL A 80 -5.80 -5.13 -7.85
N GLU A 81 -5.39 -6.21 -8.51
CA GLU A 81 -6.22 -7.39 -8.71
C GLU A 81 -5.49 -8.64 -8.22
N LYS A 82 -6.26 -9.51 -7.53
CA LYS A 82 -5.83 -10.81 -7.04
C LYS A 82 -6.51 -11.89 -7.84
N THR A 83 -5.71 -12.78 -8.40
CA THR A 83 -6.20 -13.95 -9.13
C THR A 83 -5.63 -15.22 -8.53
N SER A 84 -6.49 -16.20 -8.26
CA SER A 84 -6.06 -17.52 -7.79
C SER A 84 -5.62 -18.35 -9.00
N ARG A 85 -4.48 -19.03 -8.88
CA ARG A 85 -4.01 -19.99 -9.87
C ARG A 85 -4.21 -21.40 -9.34
N LYS A 86 -4.69 -22.32 -10.19
CA LYS A 86 -4.90 -23.72 -9.82
C LYS A 86 -3.63 -24.44 -9.33
N ASN A 87 -2.45 -23.94 -9.71
CA ASN A 87 -1.15 -24.58 -9.45
C ASN A 87 -0.32 -23.85 -8.37
N SER A 88 -0.90 -22.86 -7.67
CA SER A 88 -0.17 -22.08 -6.67
C SER A 88 -1.04 -21.86 -5.44
N PRO A 89 -0.51 -22.05 -4.22
CA PRO A 89 -1.24 -21.72 -3.00
C PRO A 89 -1.33 -20.20 -2.75
N TYR A 90 -0.65 -19.38 -3.57
CA TYR A 90 -0.61 -17.92 -3.46
C TYR A 90 -1.44 -17.23 -4.53
N TYR A 91 -1.88 -16.02 -4.26
CA TYR A 91 -2.56 -15.19 -5.26
C TYR A 91 -1.53 -14.54 -6.19
N HIS A 92 -1.83 -14.55 -7.48
CA HIS A 92 -1.14 -13.68 -8.43
C HIS A 92 -1.70 -12.26 -8.29
N ILE A 93 -0.82 -11.31 -7.95
CA ILE A 93 -1.16 -9.91 -7.71
C ILE A 93 -0.68 -9.06 -8.88
N THR A 94 -1.62 -8.37 -9.51
CA THR A 94 -1.38 -7.48 -10.65
C THR A 94 -1.74 -6.05 -10.30
N TYR A 95 -0.87 -5.12 -10.66
CA TYR A 95 -1.07 -3.68 -10.58
C TYR A 95 -1.31 -3.09 -11.97
N ARG A 96 -2.30 -2.22 -12.08
CA ARG A 96 -2.54 -1.39 -13.26
C ARG A 96 -2.59 0.06 -12.84
N ILE A 97 -1.62 0.86 -13.28
CA ILE A 97 -1.46 2.26 -12.89
C ILE A 97 -1.67 3.17 -14.10
N LYS A 98 -2.39 4.28 -13.90
CA LYS A 98 -2.51 5.39 -14.83
C LYS A 98 -2.11 6.67 -14.14
N GLN A 99 -1.21 7.45 -14.74
CA GLN A 99 -0.85 8.77 -14.22
C GLN A 99 -1.90 9.83 -14.60
N ARG A 100 -2.56 9.69 -15.76
CA ARG A 100 -3.71 10.49 -16.19
C ARG A 100 -4.84 9.57 -16.63
N ALA A 101 -6.09 10.04 -16.55
CA ALA A 101 -7.27 9.24 -16.92
C ALA A 101 -7.22 8.70 -18.36
N SER A 102 -6.63 9.47 -19.29
CA SER A 102 -6.47 9.12 -20.71
C SER A 102 -5.29 8.20 -21.00
N ASP A 103 -4.38 7.99 -20.05
CA ASP A 103 -3.17 7.21 -20.29
C ASP A 103 -3.48 5.72 -20.40
N LYS A 104 -2.61 4.98 -21.11
CA LYS A 104 -2.64 3.52 -21.11
C LYS A 104 -2.23 2.99 -19.73
N TYR A 105 -2.77 1.84 -19.36
CA TYR A 105 -2.36 1.17 -18.13
C TYR A 105 -0.89 0.76 -18.21
N GLN A 106 -0.10 1.18 -17.23
CA GLN A 106 1.18 0.55 -16.94
C GLN A 106 0.90 -0.69 -16.09
N LEU A 107 1.22 -1.85 -16.65
CA LEU A 107 1.01 -3.14 -16.03
C LEU A 107 2.27 -3.53 -15.24
N PHE A 108 2.10 -3.76 -13.95
CA PHE A 108 3.13 -4.35 -13.10
C PHE A 108 2.57 -5.63 -12.52
N SER A 109 3.12 -6.77 -12.93
CA SER A 109 2.74 -8.07 -12.40
C SER A 109 3.96 -8.65 -11.71
N LEU A 110 3.79 -9.15 -10.49
CA LEU A 110 4.74 -10.12 -9.95
C LEU A 110 4.49 -11.46 -10.64
N ASP A 111 4.94 -11.55 -11.89
CA ASP A 111 5.02 -12.80 -12.65
C ASP A 111 6.41 -12.89 -13.25
N GLU A 112 6.93 -14.11 -13.31
CA GLU A 112 8.27 -14.48 -13.77
C GLU A 112 9.37 -14.31 -12.72
N LEU A 113 9.40 -15.21 -11.73
CA LEU A 113 10.61 -15.89 -11.18
C LEU A 113 10.35 -16.60 -9.83
N GLN A 114 9.13 -16.62 -9.30
CA GLN A 114 8.91 -16.97 -7.89
C GLN A 114 8.21 -18.31 -7.58
N GLU A 115 7.53 -18.98 -8.51
CA GLU A 115 6.65 -20.08 -8.06
C GLU A 115 7.37 -21.42 -7.75
N GLU A 116 8.36 -21.86 -8.53
CA GLU A 116 8.96 -23.20 -8.26
C GLU A 116 10.19 -23.20 -7.35
N ARG A 117 11.00 -22.14 -7.36
CA ARG A 117 12.32 -22.14 -6.70
C ARG A 117 12.41 -21.30 -5.42
N PHE A 118 11.46 -20.39 -5.20
CA PHE A 118 11.45 -19.46 -4.05
C PHE A 118 10.88 -20.07 -2.77
N LEU A 119 10.08 -21.14 -2.90
CA LEU A 119 9.38 -21.80 -1.80
C LEU A 119 10.06 -23.08 -1.31
N ARG A 120 10.98 -23.67 -2.10
CA ARG A 120 11.74 -24.89 -1.73
C ARG A 120 13.03 -24.63 -0.94
N GLY A 121 13.42 -23.37 -0.74
CA GLY A 121 14.62 -23.02 0.04
C GLY A 121 15.95 -23.19 -0.70
N ASP A 122 15.94 -23.50 -2.00
CA ASP A 122 17.14 -23.85 -2.78
C ASP A 122 17.87 -22.66 -3.44
N ILE A 123 17.45 -21.41 -3.18
CA ILE A 123 18.13 -20.21 -3.71
C ILE A 123 18.85 -19.45 -2.58
N PRO A 124 20.16 -19.13 -2.74
CA PRO A 124 20.89 -18.27 -1.81
C PRO A 124 20.20 -16.91 -1.63
N VAL A 125 20.00 -16.48 -0.38
CA VAL A 125 19.34 -15.22 0.04
C VAL A 125 19.84 -13.97 -0.71
N ARG A 126 21.10 -13.98 -1.19
CA ARG A 126 21.69 -12.88 -1.97
C ARG A 126 21.05 -12.67 -3.34
N HIS A 127 20.64 -13.73 -4.04
CA HIS A 127 19.95 -13.63 -5.34
C HIS A 127 18.48 -13.22 -5.18
N ARG A 128 17.88 -13.57 -4.03
CA ARG A 128 16.52 -13.18 -3.62
C ARG A 128 16.33 -11.67 -3.61
N HIS A 129 17.28 -10.94 -3.02
CA HIS A 129 17.18 -9.49 -2.88
C HIS A 129 17.39 -8.75 -4.21
N HIS A 130 18.31 -9.20 -5.06
CA HIS A 130 18.69 -8.42 -6.24
C HIS A 130 17.60 -8.36 -7.33
N PHE A 131 16.78 -9.40 -7.46
CA PHE A 131 15.70 -9.43 -8.47
C PHE A 131 14.40 -8.79 -7.96
N LEU A 132 13.99 -9.11 -6.72
CA LEU A 132 12.85 -8.46 -6.07
C LEU A 132 13.03 -6.94 -5.98
N THR A 133 14.26 -6.47 -5.75
CA THR A 133 14.53 -5.03 -5.67
C THR A 133 14.38 -4.32 -7.01
N GLN A 134 14.60 -4.95 -8.16
CA GLN A 134 14.51 -4.26 -9.45
C GLN A 134 13.07 -4.09 -9.96
N ILE A 135 12.25 -5.15 -9.90
CA ILE A 135 10.84 -5.06 -10.30
C ILE A 135 10.04 -4.20 -9.31
N ASN A 136 10.28 -4.37 -8.01
CA ASN A 136 9.63 -3.53 -7.02
C ASN A 136 10.06 -2.07 -7.13
N ARG A 137 11.29 -1.75 -7.56
CA ARG A 137 11.71 -0.34 -7.74
C ARG A 137 10.80 0.38 -8.74
N GLY A 138 10.62 -0.14 -9.96
CA GLY A 138 9.79 0.54 -10.96
C GLY A 138 8.34 0.75 -10.51
N LEU A 139 7.74 -0.24 -9.82
CA LEU A 139 6.40 -0.09 -9.25
C LEU A 139 6.37 0.93 -8.09
N LEU A 140 7.31 0.83 -7.15
CA LEU A 140 7.39 1.71 -5.99
C LEU A 140 7.68 3.16 -6.40
N ASP A 141 8.52 3.37 -7.42
CA ASP A 141 8.82 4.69 -7.98
C ASP A 141 7.52 5.30 -8.56
N ASN A 142 6.76 4.53 -9.35
CA ASN A 142 5.47 4.99 -9.88
C ASN A 142 4.43 5.25 -8.79
N LEU A 143 4.39 4.45 -7.73
CA LEU A 143 3.48 4.67 -6.60
C LEU A 143 3.90 5.90 -5.78
N HIS A 144 5.19 6.09 -5.55
CA HIS A 144 5.74 7.22 -4.82
C HIS A 144 5.52 8.55 -5.56
N ASP A 145 5.60 8.55 -6.89
CA ASP A 145 5.26 9.72 -7.72
C ASP A 145 3.78 10.11 -7.58
N LEU A 146 2.92 9.13 -7.31
CA LEU A 146 1.49 9.35 -7.18
C LEU A 146 1.06 9.69 -5.75
N VAL A 147 1.57 8.99 -4.74
CA VAL A 147 1.08 9.08 -3.36
C VAL A 147 2.23 8.98 -2.38
N ASN A 148 2.23 9.88 -1.39
CA ASN A 148 3.06 9.73 -0.20
C ASN A 148 2.24 9.08 0.92
N VAL A 149 2.61 7.86 1.32
CA VAL A 149 1.93 7.10 2.36
C VAL A 149 2.73 7.21 3.66
N SER A 150 2.11 7.76 4.70
CA SER A 150 2.64 7.70 6.06
C SER A 150 1.69 6.93 6.96
N TRP A 151 2.21 5.91 7.65
CA TRP A 151 1.44 5.13 8.62
C TRP A 151 1.77 5.60 10.04
N LEU A 152 0.76 6.12 10.73
CA LEU A 152 0.89 6.68 12.08
C LEU A 152 0.15 5.81 13.08
N SER A 153 0.84 4.83 13.66
CA SER A 153 0.31 4.11 14.83
C SER A 153 0.59 4.93 16.09
N ILE A 154 -0.43 5.64 16.60
CA ILE A 154 -0.26 6.46 17.82
C ILE A 154 -0.28 5.57 19.09
N HIS A 155 -0.90 4.39 19.06
CA HIS A 155 -1.01 3.48 20.21
C HIS A 155 -0.96 1.98 19.85
N ARG A 156 0.11 1.55 19.19
CA ARG A 156 0.54 0.13 19.26
C ARG A 156 2.03 0.07 18.99
N SER A 157 2.80 0.07 20.06
CA SER A 157 4.27 0.02 20.06
C SER A 157 4.79 -1.12 19.18
N THR A 158 5.22 -0.81 17.96
CA THR A 158 6.36 -1.49 17.36
C THR A 158 7.59 -0.68 17.73
N ALA A 159 8.02 -0.82 18.99
CA ALA A 159 9.35 -0.36 19.36
C ALA A 159 10.35 -1.12 18.47
N PRO A 160 11.26 -0.44 17.76
CA PRO A 160 12.40 -1.14 17.17
C PRO A 160 13.18 -1.79 18.32
N LYS A 161 13.49 -3.08 18.22
CA LYS A 161 14.19 -3.89 19.25
C LYS A 161 15.60 -3.37 19.63
N TYR A 162 16.04 -2.21 19.14
CA TYR A 162 17.42 -1.73 19.23
C TYR A 162 17.60 -0.30 19.73
N ILE A 163 16.58 0.36 20.29
CA ILE A 163 16.78 1.66 20.94
C ILE A 163 16.42 1.50 22.42
N VAL A 164 17.37 0.93 23.15
CA VAL A 164 17.46 1.04 24.60
C VAL A 164 18.36 2.24 24.87
N GLU A 165 17.88 3.11 25.76
CA GLU A 165 18.58 4.17 26.50
C GLU A 165 18.74 5.57 25.84
N GLU A 166 18.09 6.54 26.50
CA GLU A 166 18.47 7.95 26.70
C GLU A 166 17.54 9.10 26.27
N ARG A 167 16.29 8.88 25.84
CA ARG A 167 15.31 9.99 25.72
C ARG A 167 13.89 9.61 26.17
N SER A 168 13.73 9.32 27.46
CA SER A 168 12.46 8.89 28.07
C SER A 168 11.54 10.04 28.51
N PHE A 169 11.58 11.21 27.88
CA PHE A 169 10.68 12.33 28.20
C PHE A 169 9.97 12.97 27.01
N GLU A 170 10.23 12.53 25.78
CA GLU A 170 9.43 12.97 24.62
C GLU A 170 8.20 12.08 24.47
N SER A 171 7.02 12.69 24.30
CA SER A 171 5.80 11.95 23.97
C SER A 171 6.01 11.18 22.67
N SER A 172 5.51 9.94 22.60
CA SER A 172 5.51 9.16 21.35
C SER A 172 4.81 9.88 20.20
N VAL A 173 3.90 10.80 20.53
CA VAL A 173 3.25 11.71 19.58
C VAL A 173 4.26 12.71 19.03
N ASP A 174 5.05 13.36 19.89
CA ASP A 174 5.98 14.42 19.52
C ASP A 174 7.15 13.88 18.69
N TYR A 175 7.69 12.72 19.07
CA TYR A 175 8.69 12.02 18.26
C TYR A 175 8.17 11.75 16.85
N LYS A 176 6.90 11.32 16.73
CA LYS A 176 6.33 10.97 15.43
C LYS A 176 5.93 12.19 14.60
N LEU A 177 5.48 13.28 15.23
CA LEU A 177 5.27 14.56 14.57
C LEU A 177 6.58 15.12 14.01
N ASN A 178 7.68 14.98 14.74
CA ASN A 178 9.00 15.38 14.27
C ASN A 178 9.46 14.53 13.07
N GLU A 179 9.27 13.20 13.12
CA GLU A 179 9.57 12.32 11.98
C GLU A 179 8.77 12.70 10.71
N LEU A 180 7.49 13.08 10.88
CA LEU A 180 6.66 13.58 9.77
C LEU A 180 7.15 14.93 9.24
N ASN A 181 7.50 15.85 10.13
CA ASN A 181 8.00 17.17 9.75
C ASN A 181 9.32 17.06 8.98
N ASP A 182 10.20 16.15 9.39
CA ASP A 182 11.45 15.83 8.68
C ASP A 182 11.20 15.15 7.32
N GLY A 183 10.17 14.30 7.24
CA GLY A 183 9.72 13.72 5.99
C GLY A 183 9.17 14.76 5.01
N LEU A 184 8.43 15.76 5.49
CA LEU A 184 7.85 16.83 4.68
C LEU A 184 8.88 17.90 4.27
N SER A 185 9.85 18.21 5.12
CA SER A 185 10.87 19.23 4.85
C SER A 185 11.82 18.87 3.70
N LYS A 186 12.05 17.57 3.48
CA LYS A 186 12.85 17.04 2.34
C LYS A 186 12.25 17.31 0.96
N TYR A 187 10.99 17.77 0.89
CA TYR A 187 10.29 18.05 -0.38
C TYR A 187 10.01 19.54 -0.62
N LYS A 188 10.58 20.44 0.19
CA LYS A 188 10.66 21.87 -0.19
C LYS A 188 11.88 22.09 -1.10
N ILE A 189 11.70 21.86 -2.40
CA ILE A 189 12.44 22.51 -3.49
C ILE A 189 11.41 22.98 -4.51
#